data_AF-A0A812WB08-F1
#
_entry.id   AF-A0A812WB08-F1
#
_cell.length_a   1.000
_cell.length_b   1.000
_cell.length_c   1.000
_cell.angle_alpha   90.00
_cell.angle_beta   90.00
_cell.angle_gamma   90.00
#
_symmetry.space_group_name_H-M   'P 1'
#
loop_
_entity.id
_entity.type
_entity.pdbx_description
1 polymer ?
#
loop_
_entity_poly.entity_id
_entity_poly.type
_entity_poly.pdbx_seq_one_letter_code
_entity_poly.pdbx_strand_id
1 'polypeptide(L)'
;MMEAGMLTEFLETLGRALFVSHEWLGNHHPDPGSRQLKVMQDALGNILSGASHVDLPIVTEMYYGRLSCPTAADFMSKPLFIWYDYMCVPQGSGPDAIGNRQHAIDSIPSYVARCEYFVILCPALQHHDQGRMLSQSSWAQRGWCRTERLARELAARDDGFMIVIEARVWGVCQLAGVLAIKVHQSLVFEVNRSMEAPGLGKFTYEADRQKVGRVILQMVWNKLHHYLARGDLHKYRFLLNQQAACLLQNLNIDPIDGLVPGFRSEADPFTDPKAVLLEWFMHQNGFKSYTEYDNAGWSPLCFAAMSGNAALVQSLLDQKASPNDSTQKPKKELVFGKNLSVLSIAAAYKSNQVLKTLISARASVNARDSHEGTALHWANISNNPEGVGILCQAGADPAKRCFPGLTPFETACACSAVEAMKEMLFQVPCTSLRRSLHWALMFHGGSTETVKLLGI
;
A
#
# COMPACT_ATOMS: atom_id res chain seq x y z
N MET A 1 -32.97 -11.43 -14.44
CA MET A 1 -32.22 -10.20 -14.81
C MET A 1 -31.35 -10.41 -16.04
N MET A 2 -30.52 -11.47 -16.12
CA MET A 2 -29.80 -11.82 -17.36
C MET A 2 -30.76 -12.14 -18.53
N GLU A 3 -31.77 -12.99 -18.31
CA GLU A 3 -32.79 -13.30 -19.33
C GLU A 3 -33.64 -12.09 -19.75
N ALA A 4 -33.67 -11.04 -18.92
CA ALA A 4 -34.37 -9.79 -19.21
C ALA A 4 -33.48 -8.75 -19.91
N GLY A 5 -32.23 -9.10 -20.26
CA GLY A 5 -31.27 -8.19 -20.90
C GLY A 5 -30.75 -7.06 -20.00
N MET A 6 -31.05 -7.08 -18.71
CA MET A 6 -30.66 -6.04 -17.74
C MET A 6 -29.26 -6.27 -17.15
N LEU A 7 -28.68 -7.45 -17.31
CA LEU A 7 -27.33 -7.80 -16.88
C LEU A 7 -26.58 -8.43 -18.05
N THR A 8 -25.32 -8.02 -18.23
CA THR A 8 -24.40 -8.58 -19.23
C THR A 8 -23.23 -9.23 -18.52
N GLU A 9 -22.90 -10.47 -18.89
CA GLU A 9 -21.66 -11.09 -18.43
C GLU A 9 -20.47 -10.38 -19.09
N PHE A 10 -19.62 -9.76 -18.29
CA PHE A 10 -18.47 -9.03 -18.81
C PHE A 10 -17.36 -10.00 -19.23
N LEU A 11 -17.00 -9.93 -20.51
CA LEU A 11 -15.79 -10.53 -21.07
C LEU A 11 -14.87 -9.42 -21.54
N GLU A 12 -13.55 -9.60 -21.38
CA GLU A 12 -12.55 -8.59 -21.78
C GLU A 12 -12.56 -8.28 -23.28
N THR A 13 -13.17 -9.16 -24.08
CA THR A 13 -13.42 -8.93 -25.51
C THR A 13 -14.50 -7.88 -25.77
N LEU A 14 -15.40 -7.62 -24.81
CA LEU A 14 -16.47 -6.63 -24.94
C LEU A 14 -15.97 -5.19 -24.80
N GLY A 15 -14.87 -4.98 -24.09
CA GLY A 15 -14.34 -3.65 -23.84
C GLY A 15 -13.47 -3.59 -22.59
N ARG A 16 -13.46 -2.42 -21.95
CA ARG A 16 -12.67 -2.15 -20.74
C ARG A 16 -13.58 -2.13 -19.52
N ALA A 17 -13.06 -2.54 -18.37
CA ALA A 17 -13.79 -2.44 -17.10
C ALA A 17 -13.17 -1.37 -16.19
N LEU A 18 -14.04 -0.59 -15.56
CA LEU A 18 -13.72 0.38 -14.52
C LEU A 18 -14.39 -0.06 -13.23
N PHE A 19 -13.60 -0.31 -12.18
CA PHE A 19 -14.12 -0.63 -10.86
C PHE A 19 -14.09 0.63 -9.98
N VAL A 20 -15.18 0.91 -9.27
CA VAL A 20 -15.27 2.05 -8.34
C VAL A 20 -15.30 1.53 -6.90
N SER A 21 -14.19 1.71 -6.21
CA SER A 21 -14.09 1.56 -4.75
C SER A 21 -14.49 2.86 -4.07
N HIS A 22 -15.38 2.79 -3.08
CA HIS A 22 -15.86 3.97 -2.39
C HIS A 22 -16.20 3.70 -0.92
N GLU A 23 -16.35 4.78 -0.17
CA GLU A 23 -16.81 4.74 1.20
C GLU A 23 -18.33 4.95 1.29
N TRP A 24 -18.97 4.34 2.28
CA TRP A 24 -20.40 4.56 2.53
C TRP A 24 -20.64 5.93 3.19
N LEU A 25 -21.65 6.66 2.73
CA LEU A 25 -22.08 7.94 3.30
C LEU A 25 -23.12 7.79 4.41
N GLY A 26 -23.55 6.58 4.74
CA GLY A 26 -24.50 6.32 5.81
C GLY A 26 -24.33 4.91 6.36
N ASN A 27 -24.86 4.66 7.55
CA ASN A 27 -24.83 3.35 8.22
C ASN A 27 -25.74 2.32 7.51
N HIS A 28 -26.75 2.80 6.79
CA HIS A 28 -27.79 1.96 6.18
C HIS A 28 -27.89 2.12 4.66
N HIS A 29 -27.18 3.09 4.08
CA HIS A 29 -27.22 3.33 2.65
C HIS A 29 -25.88 3.91 2.16
N PRO A 30 -25.31 3.38 1.06
CA PRO A 30 -23.97 3.76 0.60
C PRO A 30 -23.84 5.21 0.12
N ASP A 31 -24.90 5.79 -0.44
CA ASP A 31 -24.89 7.17 -0.96
C ASP A 31 -26.28 7.83 -0.82
N PRO A 32 -26.72 8.18 0.41
CA PRO A 32 -28.02 8.80 0.63
C PRO A 32 -28.11 10.11 -0.17
N GLY A 33 -28.95 10.13 -1.21
CA GLY A 33 -29.08 11.26 -2.13
C GLY A 33 -28.24 11.19 -3.41
N SER A 34 -27.59 10.05 -3.72
CA SER A 34 -26.84 9.82 -4.97
C SER A 34 -25.76 10.87 -5.26
N ARG A 35 -25.15 11.45 -4.21
CA ARG A 35 -24.17 12.53 -4.34
C ARG A 35 -22.81 12.02 -4.79
N GLN A 36 -22.37 10.86 -4.31
CA GLN A 36 -21.14 10.22 -4.81
C GLN A 36 -21.31 9.79 -6.26
N LEU A 37 -22.46 9.19 -6.61
CA LEU A 37 -22.77 8.82 -7.99
C LEU A 37 -22.73 10.05 -8.91
N LYS A 38 -23.32 11.18 -8.47
CA LYS A 38 -23.27 12.43 -9.23
C LYS A 38 -21.83 12.93 -9.44
N VAL A 39 -21.00 12.91 -8.40
CA VAL A 39 -19.57 13.25 -8.52
C VAL A 39 -18.87 12.35 -9.53
N MET A 40 -19.12 11.05 -9.51
CA MET A 40 -18.54 10.10 -10.46
C MET A 40 -18.98 10.37 -11.90
N GLN A 41 -20.27 10.63 -12.12
CA GLN A 41 -20.82 11.00 -13.42
C GLN A 41 -20.19 12.30 -13.95
N ASP A 42 -20.10 13.32 -13.11
CA ASP A 42 -19.50 14.61 -13.47
C ASP A 42 -18.01 14.45 -13.78
N ALA A 43 -17.29 13.63 -13.01
CA ALA A 43 -15.88 13.33 -13.25
C ALA A 43 -15.66 12.68 -14.63
N LEU A 44 -16.43 11.63 -14.95
CA LEU A 44 -16.34 10.96 -16.23
C LEU A 44 -16.76 11.88 -17.38
N GLY A 45 -17.85 12.64 -17.24
CA GLY A 45 -18.28 13.61 -18.23
C GLY A 45 -17.22 14.67 -18.53
N ASN A 46 -16.54 15.17 -17.50
CA ASN A 46 -15.46 16.14 -17.64
C ASN A 46 -14.21 15.54 -18.31
N ILE A 47 -13.85 14.29 -17.98
CA ILE A 47 -12.74 13.59 -18.66
C ILE A 47 -13.08 13.39 -20.14
N LEU A 48 -14.26 12.87 -20.45
CA LEU A 48 -14.67 12.55 -21.83
C LEU A 48 -14.82 13.80 -22.71
N SER A 49 -15.26 14.92 -22.13
CA SER A 49 -15.35 16.21 -22.84
C SER A 49 -13.99 16.93 -22.97
N GLY A 50 -12.96 16.46 -22.27
CA GLY A 50 -11.66 17.13 -22.17
C GLY A 50 -11.66 18.36 -21.25
N ALA A 51 -12.75 18.62 -20.52
CA ALA A 51 -12.83 19.69 -19.51
C ALA A 51 -11.96 19.40 -18.27
N SER A 52 -11.57 18.14 -18.06
CA SER A 52 -10.62 17.75 -17.02
C SER A 52 -9.72 16.62 -17.52
N HIS A 53 -8.57 16.47 -16.87
CA HIS A 53 -7.57 15.45 -17.18
C HIS A 53 -7.22 14.67 -15.91
N VAL A 54 -6.75 13.44 -16.11
CA VAL A 54 -6.14 12.67 -15.04
C VAL A 54 -4.69 13.11 -14.93
N ASP A 55 -4.36 13.89 -13.92
CA ASP A 55 -3.03 14.48 -13.77
C ASP A 55 -2.12 13.67 -12.85
N LEU A 56 -0.81 13.67 -13.11
CA LEU A 56 0.18 13.08 -12.22
C LEU A 56 0.52 14.10 -11.11
N PRO A 57 0.39 13.76 -9.82
CA PRO A 57 0.80 14.65 -8.75
C PRO A 57 2.28 15.03 -8.89
N ILE A 58 2.62 16.31 -8.69
CA ILE A 58 3.99 16.84 -8.83
C ILE A 58 5.00 16.01 -8.04
N VAL A 59 4.65 15.64 -6.81
CA VAL A 59 5.46 14.78 -5.95
C VAL A 59 5.77 13.43 -6.61
N THR A 60 4.77 12.83 -7.25
CA THR A 60 4.97 11.58 -7.99
C THR A 60 5.91 11.79 -9.18
N GLU A 61 5.72 12.87 -9.94
CA GLU A 61 6.64 13.21 -11.04
C GLU A 61 8.08 13.41 -10.55
N MET A 62 8.28 14.01 -9.38
CA MET A 62 9.61 14.22 -8.80
C MET A 62 10.37 12.93 -8.50
N TYR A 63 9.69 11.87 -8.05
CA TYR A 63 10.33 10.60 -7.69
C TYR A 63 10.35 9.57 -8.82
N TYR A 64 9.36 9.60 -9.71
CA TYR A 64 9.19 8.59 -10.77
C TYR A 64 9.52 9.12 -12.16
N GLY A 65 9.68 10.43 -12.31
CA GLY A 65 9.63 11.09 -13.61
C GLY A 65 8.21 11.13 -14.16
N ARG A 66 8.07 11.58 -15.41
CA ARG A 66 6.78 11.61 -16.10
C ARG A 66 6.29 10.20 -16.39
N LEU A 67 5.08 9.90 -15.92
CA LEU A 67 4.35 8.67 -16.21
C LEU A 67 3.20 8.97 -17.18
N SER A 68 2.78 7.97 -17.94
CA SER A 68 1.60 8.08 -18.80
C SER A 68 0.33 8.09 -17.95
N CYS A 69 -0.48 9.13 -18.10
CA CYS A 69 -1.83 9.19 -17.54
C CYS A 69 -2.87 8.77 -18.58
N PRO A 70 -3.98 8.14 -18.17
CA PRO A 70 -5.06 7.80 -19.07
C PRO A 70 -5.74 9.07 -19.58
N THR A 71 -6.01 9.11 -20.88
CA THR A 71 -6.60 10.24 -21.59
C THR A 71 -8.07 9.99 -21.92
N ALA A 72 -8.80 11.04 -22.31
CA ALA A 72 -10.17 10.91 -22.82
C ALA A 72 -10.26 9.90 -23.98
N ALA A 73 -9.26 9.88 -24.87
CA ALA A 73 -9.18 8.93 -25.98
C ALA A 73 -9.05 7.49 -25.49
N ASP A 74 -8.32 7.24 -24.39
CA ASP A 74 -8.21 5.91 -23.80
C ASP A 74 -9.57 5.43 -23.28
N PHE A 75 -10.32 6.27 -22.57
CA PHE A 75 -11.66 5.93 -22.07
C PHE A 75 -12.66 5.67 -23.21
N MET A 76 -12.51 6.34 -24.35
CA MET A 76 -13.40 6.19 -25.52
C MET A 76 -12.93 5.11 -26.51
N SER A 77 -11.73 4.56 -26.34
CA SER A 77 -11.13 3.64 -27.31
C SER A 77 -11.92 2.33 -27.49
N LYS A 78 -12.65 1.91 -26.45
CA LYS A 78 -13.51 0.73 -26.40
C LYS A 78 -14.71 1.01 -25.49
N PRO A 79 -15.81 0.23 -25.60
CA PRO A 79 -16.89 0.30 -24.63
C PRO A 79 -16.36 0.16 -23.20
N LEU A 80 -16.80 1.05 -22.30
CA LEU A 80 -16.39 1.08 -20.90
C LEU A 80 -17.52 0.55 -20.01
N PHE A 81 -17.27 -0.56 -19.33
CA PHE A 81 -18.18 -1.18 -18.37
C PHE A 81 -17.82 -0.70 -16.97
N ILE A 82 -18.78 -0.11 -16.26
CA ILE A 82 -18.57 0.43 -14.92
C ILE A 82 -19.13 -0.56 -13.90
N TRP A 83 -18.26 -1.08 -13.05
CA TRP A 83 -18.61 -1.86 -11.88
C TRP A 83 -18.59 -0.95 -10.66
N TYR A 84 -19.77 -0.68 -10.09
CA TYR A 84 -19.91 0.19 -8.93
C TYR A 84 -20.48 -0.58 -7.74
N ASP A 85 -19.68 -0.68 -6.68
CA ASP A 85 -20.00 -1.46 -5.47
C ASP A 85 -21.31 -1.05 -4.77
N TYR A 86 -21.80 0.16 -5.04
CA TYR A 86 -23.11 0.66 -4.62
C TYR A 86 -24.27 -0.34 -4.84
N MET A 87 -24.22 -1.17 -5.88
CA MET A 87 -25.28 -2.13 -6.24
C MET A 87 -25.00 -3.59 -5.84
N CYS A 88 -23.82 -3.91 -5.30
CA CYS A 88 -23.27 -5.27 -5.41
C CYS A 88 -23.11 -6.04 -4.09
N VAL A 89 -23.06 -5.38 -2.92
CA VAL A 89 -22.87 -6.07 -1.63
C VAL A 89 -24.03 -5.80 -0.66
N PRO A 90 -24.87 -6.80 -0.37
CA PRO A 90 -25.95 -6.66 0.61
C PRO A 90 -25.39 -6.42 2.02
N GLN A 91 -25.93 -5.44 2.75
CA GLN A 91 -25.44 -5.08 4.09
C GLN A 91 -26.42 -5.37 5.24
N GLY A 92 -27.58 -5.96 4.95
CA GLY A 92 -28.54 -6.36 6.00
C GLY A 92 -27.92 -7.29 7.05
N SER A 93 -28.53 -7.32 8.23
CA SER A 93 -28.15 -8.23 9.33
C SER A 93 -28.87 -9.59 9.27
N GLY A 94 -29.81 -9.76 8.35
CA GLY A 94 -30.51 -11.02 8.15
C GLY A 94 -29.61 -12.13 7.59
N PRO A 95 -29.97 -13.41 7.78
CA PRO A 95 -29.16 -14.55 7.33
C PRO A 95 -28.79 -14.49 5.83
N ASP A 96 -29.74 -14.14 4.98
CA ASP A 96 -29.51 -14.03 3.52
C ASP A 96 -28.55 -12.89 3.18
N ALA A 97 -28.62 -11.77 3.91
CA ALA A 97 -27.72 -10.65 3.72
C ALA A 97 -26.30 -10.97 4.19
N ILE A 98 -26.15 -11.74 5.26
CA ILE A 98 -24.85 -12.27 5.69
C ILE A 98 -24.28 -13.21 4.62
N GLY A 99 -25.06 -14.18 4.13
CA GLY A 99 -24.64 -15.12 3.09
C GLY A 99 -24.23 -14.40 1.79
N ASN A 100 -25.05 -13.47 1.31
CA ASN A 100 -24.75 -12.70 0.11
C ASN A 100 -23.53 -11.79 0.28
N ARG A 101 -23.33 -11.20 1.46
CA ARG A 101 -22.11 -10.48 1.78
C ARG A 101 -20.90 -11.39 1.66
N GLN A 102 -20.95 -12.60 2.22
CA GLN A 102 -19.85 -13.57 2.09
C GLN A 102 -19.53 -13.93 0.63
N HIS A 103 -20.55 -14.15 -0.20
CA HIS A 103 -20.36 -14.39 -1.63
C HIS A 103 -19.73 -13.19 -2.34
N ALA A 104 -20.12 -11.97 -1.96
CA ALA A 104 -19.54 -10.77 -2.53
C ALA A 104 -18.04 -10.65 -2.19
N ILE A 105 -17.64 -10.99 -0.96
CA ILE A 105 -16.23 -11.05 -0.54
C ILE A 105 -15.44 -12.03 -1.41
N ASP A 106 -15.98 -13.24 -1.61
CA ASP A 106 -15.34 -14.26 -2.44
C ASP A 106 -15.18 -13.82 -3.90
N SER A 107 -16.07 -12.94 -4.37
CA SER A 107 -16.04 -12.43 -5.74
C SER A 107 -15.06 -11.26 -5.96
N ILE A 108 -14.55 -10.60 -4.90
CA ILE A 108 -13.64 -9.44 -4.99
C ILE A 108 -12.48 -9.69 -5.98
N PRO A 109 -11.71 -10.79 -5.86
CA PRO A 109 -10.59 -11.02 -6.77
C PRO A 109 -11.03 -11.13 -8.23
N SER A 110 -12.24 -11.68 -8.47
CA SER A 110 -12.71 -11.97 -9.81
C SER A 110 -13.01 -10.69 -10.60
N TYR A 111 -13.77 -9.76 -10.04
CA TYR A 111 -14.13 -8.55 -10.77
C TYR A 111 -13.02 -7.49 -10.71
N VAL A 112 -12.30 -7.36 -9.59
CA VAL A 112 -11.20 -6.38 -9.48
C VAL A 112 -10.03 -6.76 -10.39
N ALA A 113 -9.64 -8.03 -10.46
CA ALA A 113 -8.54 -8.44 -11.33
C ALA A 113 -8.86 -8.22 -12.82
N ARG A 114 -10.14 -8.03 -13.17
CA ARG A 114 -10.64 -7.76 -14.53
C ARG A 114 -10.78 -6.27 -14.86
N CYS A 115 -10.64 -5.35 -13.91
CA CYS A 115 -10.65 -3.93 -14.24
C CYS A 115 -9.32 -3.44 -14.82
N GLU A 116 -9.40 -2.52 -15.79
CA GLU A 116 -8.26 -1.76 -16.29
C GLU A 116 -8.08 -0.48 -15.47
N TYR A 117 -9.20 0.14 -15.08
CA TYR A 117 -9.23 1.33 -14.23
C TYR A 117 -9.78 0.97 -12.84
N PHE A 118 -8.96 1.16 -11.81
CA PHE A 118 -9.38 1.10 -10.41
C PHE A 118 -9.57 2.52 -9.89
N VAL A 119 -10.81 2.92 -9.65
CA VAL A 119 -11.17 4.26 -9.19
C VAL A 119 -11.43 4.24 -7.70
N ILE A 120 -10.73 5.09 -6.95
CA ILE A 120 -11.00 5.41 -5.56
C ILE A 120 -11.83 6.70 -5.55
N LEU A 121 -13.11 6.58 -5.22
CA LEU A 121 -14.04 7.70 -5.18
C LEU A 121 -14.12 8.25 -3.75
N CYS A 122 -13.54 9.43 -3.53
CA CYS A 122 -13.41 10.06 -2.21
C CYS A 122 -13.82 11.53 -2.24
N PRO A 123 -15.12 11.84 -2.48
CA PRO A 123 -15.60 13.21 -2.44
C PRO A 123 -15.59 13.74 -1.00
N ALA A 124 -15.33 15.04 -0.82
CA ALA A 124 -15.42 15.71 0.47
C ALA A 124 -16.89 15.89 0.89
N LEU A 125 -17.52 14.78 1.24
CA LEU A 125 -18.90 14.68 1.70
C LEU A 125 -18.93 14.19 3.14
N GLN A 126 -19.91 14.67 3.89
CA GLN A 126 -20.09 14.29 5.28
C GLN A 126 -20.91 12.99 5.36
N HIS A 127 -20.41 12.02 6.13
CA HIS A 127 -21.15 10.82 6.49
C HIS A 127 -22.38 11.22 7.30
N HIS A 128 -23.56 10.81 6.84
CA HIS A 128 -24.87 11.23 7.32
C HIS A 128 -25.04 10.99 8.83
N ASP A 129 -24.68 9.79 9.31
CA ASP A 129 -24.93 9.42 10.72
C ASP A 129 -23.77 9.71 11.68
N GLN A 130 -22.54 9.70 11.18
CA GLN A 130 -21.32 9.83 12.00
C GLN A 130 -20.73 11.24 11.96
N GLY A 131 -21.19 12.10 11.05
CA GLY A 131 -20.74 13.49 10.92
C GLY A 131 -19.29 13.66 10.46
N ARG A 132 -18.55 12.58 10.19
CA ARG A 132 -17.16 12.65 9.70
C ARG A 132 -17.10 12.90 8.19
N MET A 133 -16.03 13.56 7.74
CA MET A 133 -15.79 13.80 6.32
C MET A 133 -15.15 12.59 5.65
N LEU A 134 -15.61 12.26 4.45
CA LEU A 134 -14.95 11.30 3.57
C LEU A 134 -13.68 11.91 2.97
N SER A 135 -12.66 11.08 2.84
CA SER A 135 -11.35 11.42 2.25
C SER A 135 -10.63 10.13 1.84
N GLN A 136 -9.54 10.24 1.08
CA GLN A 136 -8.67 9.08 0.82
C GLN A 136 -8.18 8.42 2.12
N SER A 137 -7.90 9.22 3.16
CA SER A 137 -7.49 8.71 4.47
C SER A 137 -8.57 7.88 5.15
N SER A 138 -9.83 8.34 5.13
CA SER A 138 -10.94 7.58 5.74
C SER A 138 -11.28 6.32 4.94
N TRP A 139 -11.20 6.38 3.61
CA TRP A 139 -11.30 5.22 2.74
C TRP A 139 -10.22 4.18 3.06
N ALA A 140 -8.97 4.63 3.17
CA ALA A 140 -7.83 3.76 3.44
C ALA A 140 -7.98 3.03 4.78
N GLN A 141 -8.67 3.60 5.79
CA GLN A 141 -8.89 2.93 7.07
C GLN A 141 -9.80 1.68 6.99
N ARG A 142 -10.52 1.43 5.90
CA ARG A 142 -11.48 0.32 5.81
C ARG A 142 -10.82 -0.96 5.30
N GLY A 143 -11.05 -2.07 6.01
CA GLY A 143 -10.51 -3.38 5.63
C GLY A 143 -10.95 -3.83 4.22
N TRP A 144 -12.20 -3.53 3.86
CA TRP A 144 -12.78 -3.81 2.53
C TRP A 144 -12.05 -3.10 1.40
N CYS A 145 -11.94 -1.79 1.51
CA CYS A 145 -11.28 -0.94 0.53
C CYS A 145 -9.81 -1.35 0.33
N ARG A 146 -9.11 -1.68 1.43
CA ARG A 146 -7.76 -2.24 1.39
C ARG A 146 -7.72 -3.59 0.66
N THR A 147 -8.73 -4.45 0.85
CA THR A 147 -8.82 -5.76 0.20
C THR A 147 -9.02 -5.62 -1.31
N GLU A 148 -9.91 -4.73 -1.75
CA GLU A 148 -10.12 -4.42 -3.17
C GLU A 148 -8.84 -3.88 -3.81
N ARG A 149 -8.16 -2.93 -3.15
CA ARG A 149 -6.86 -2.42 -3.60
C ARG A 149 -5.84 -3.55 -3.75
N LEU A 150 -5.71 -4.39 -2.72
CA LEU A 150 -4.77 -5.51 -2.74
C LEU A 150 -5.10 -6.53 -3.84
N ALA A 151 -6.39 -6.77 -4.11
CA ALA A 151 -6.82 -7.62 -5.22
C ALA A 151 -6.37 -7.07 -6.57
N ARG A 152 -6.39 -5.74 -6.74
CA ARG A 152 -5.88 -5.09 -7.95
C ARG A 152 -4.38 -5.25 -8.11
N GLU A 153 -3.63 -5.13 -7.01
CA GLU A 153 -2.17 -5.27 -6.99
C GLU A 153 -1.70 -6.71 -7.22
N LEU A 154 -2.45 -7.69 -6.72
CA LEU A 154 -2.18 -9.13 -6.90
C LEU A 154 -2.75 -9.69 -8.21
N ALA A 155 -3.50 -8.91 -8.99
CA ALA A 155 -4.02 -9.34 -10.27
C ALA A 155 -2.88 -9.75 -11.22
N ALA A 156 -3.12 -10.73 -12.10
CA ALA A 156 -2.09 -11.24 -13.02
C ALA A 156 -1.62 -10.21 -14.07
N ARG A 157 -2.37 -9.11 -14.22
CA ARG A 157 -2.09 -8.04 -15.18
C ARG A 157 -1.12 -6.99 -14.68
N ASP A 158 -0.27 -6.54 -15.59
CA ASP A 158 0.73 -5.49 -15.36
C ASP A 158 0.28 -4.13 -15.95
N ASP A 159 -0.83 -4.10 -16.69
CA ASP A 159 -1.42 -2.91 -17.32
C ASP A 159 -2.67 -2.43 -16.58
N GLY A 160 -2.74 -1.13 -16.34
CA GLY A 160 -3.92 -0.44 -15.83
C GLY A 160 -3.60 0.57 -14.73
N PHE A 161 -4.63 1.31 -14.35
CA PHE A 161 -4.47 2.59 -13.65
C PHE A 161 -5.24 2.61 -12.34
N MET A 162 -4.66 3.27 -11.33
CA MET A 162 -5.35 3.62 -10.10
C MET A 162 -5.60 5.14 -10.09
N ILE A 163 -6.87 5.54 -10.06
CA ILE A 163 -7.29 6.93 -10.20
C ILE A 163 -8.03 7.31 -8.92
N VAL A 164 -7.63 8.43 -8.30
CA VAL A 164 -8.41 9.01 -7.20
C VAL A 164 -9.24 10.15 -7.74
N ILE A 165 -10.53 10.13 -7.42
CA ILE A 165 -11.46 11.22 -7.72
C ILE A 165 -11.78 11.92 -6.40
N GLU A 166 -11.25 13.13 -6.25
CA GLU A 166 -11.56 14.02 -5.13
C GLU A 166 -12.47 15.15 -5.60
N ALA A 167 -13.60 15.35 -4.94
CA ALA A 167 -14.47 16.49 -5.19
C ALA A 167 -14.48 17.42 -3.99
N ARG A 168 -14.23 18.71 -4.22
CA ARG A 168 -14.33 19.75 -3.18
C ARG A 168 -15.49 20.68 -3.52
N VAL A 169 -16.34 20.90 -2.53
CA VAL A 169 -17.39 21.91 -2.62
C VAL A 169 -16.75 23.25 -2.28
N TRP A 170 -16.67 24.18 -3.24
CA TRP A 170 -16.21 25.54 -2.97
C TRP A 170 -17.39 26.50 -2.93
N GLY A 171 -18.03 26.58 -1.76
CA GLY A 171 -18.95 27.66 -1.39
C GLY A 171 -20.25 27.81 -2.18
N VAL A 172 -21.16 28.60 -1.60
CA VAL A 172 -22.34 29.16 -2.26
C VAL A 172 -21.89 30.42 -2.99
N CYS A 173 -21.92 30.44 -4.32
CA CYS A 173 -21.66 31.69 -5.04
C CYS A 173 -22.88 32.61 -4.88
N GLN A 174 -22.71 33.73 -4.17
CA GLN A 174 -23.77 34.70 -3.85
C GLN A 174 -24.41 35.36 -5.09
N LEU A 175 -23.84 35.13 -6.28
CA LEU A 175 -24.31 35.69 -7.56
C LEU A 175 -25.18 34.75 -8.41
N ALA A 176 -25.47 33.51 -7.99
CA ALA A 176 -26.33 32.64 -8.79
C ALA A 176 -27.12 31.57 -8.03
N GLY A 177 -26.96 31.42 -6.70
CA GLY A 177 -27.70 30.41 -5.93
C GLY A 177 -27.38 28.95 -6.30
N VAL A 178 -26.33 28.72 -7.09
CA VAL A 178 -25.88 27.37 -7.48
C VAL A 178 -24.68 26.96 -6.63
N LEU A 179 -24.79 25.82 -5.94
CA LEU A 179 -23.66 25.12 -5.35
C LEU A 179 -22.83 24.51 -6.49
N ALA A 180 -21.62 25.02 -6.74
CA ALA A 180 -20.72 24.45 -7.74
C ALA A 180 -19.75 23.46 -7.07
N ILE A 181 -19.83 22.18 -7.47
CA ILE A 181 -18.87 21.16 -7.05
C ILE A 181 -17.73 21.17 -8.06
N LYS A 182 -16.50 21.46 -7.61
CA LYS A 182 -15.32 21.32 -8.46
C LYS A 182 -14.71 19.95 -8.20
N VAL A 183 -14.65 19.13 -9.24
CA VAL A 183 -14.06 17.79 -9.18
C VAL A 183 -12.64 17.86 -9.71
N HIS A 184 -11.69 17.29 -8.96
CA HIS A 184 -10.31 17.10 -9.41
C HIS A 184 -10.00 15.60 -9.44
N GLN A 185 -9.33 15.16 -10.49
CA GLN A 185 -8.94 13.77 -10.69
C GLN A 185 -7.42 13.72 -10.77
N SER A 186 -6.83 12.84 -9.98
CA SER A 186 -5.39 12.63 -10.00
C SER A 186 -5.10 11.16 -10.25
N LEU A 187 -4.10 10.88 -11.09
CA LEU A 187 -3.49 9.57 -11.14
C LEU A 187 -2.72 9.40 -9.84
N VAL A 188 -3.20 8.54 -8.96
CA VAL A 188 -2.41 8.22 -7.77
C VAL A 188 -1.55 7.04 -8.14
N PHE A 189 -0.28 7.35 -8.37
CA PHE A 189 0.73 6.35 -8.09
C PHE A 189 0.84 6.33 -6.57
N GLU A 190 0.31 5.29 -5.92
CA GLU A 190 0.51 5.14 -4.47
C GLU A 190 1.99 4.81 -4.25
N VAL A 191 2.78 5.88 -4.19
CA VAL A 191 4.21 5.91 -3.89
C VAL A 191 4.49 5.26 -2.53
N ASN A 192 3.52 5.42 -1.64
CA ASN A 192 3.33 4.55 -0.50
C ASN A 192 2.45 3.38 -0.93
N ARG A 193 3.09 2.29 -1.34
CA ARG A 193 2.68 0.98 -0.83
C ARG A 193 2.85 1.00 0.69
N SER A 194 2.07 1.83 1.40
CA SER A 194 1.75 1.55 2.79
C SER A 194 0.90 0.29 2.68
N MET A 195 1.61 -0.83 2.70
CA MET A 195 1.12 -2.19 2.82
C MET A 195 0.55 -2.35 4.22
N GLU A 196 -0.27 -1.40 4.65
CA GLU A 196 -1.12 -1.63 5.78
C GLU A 196 -2.13 -2.66 5.30
N ALA A 197 -1.84 -3.88 5.73
CA ALA A 197 -2.60 -5.07 5.40
C ALA A 197 -4.10 -4.80 5.56
N PRO A 198 -4.96 -5.46 4.78
CA PRO A 198 -6.39 -5.39 5.01
C PRO A 198 -6.80 -5.68 6.46
N GLY A 199 -6.05 -6.52 7.18
CA GLY A 199 -6.25 -6.79 8.60
C GLY A 199 -5.91 -5.62 9.55
N LEU A 200 -5.25 -4.55 9.11
CA LEU A 200 -5.13 -3.33 9.92
C LEU A 200 -6.35 -2.41 9.73
N GLY A 201 -7.22 -2.71 8.78
CA GLY A 201 -8.44 -1.95 8.53
C GLY A 201 -9.57 -2.23 9.53
N LYS A 202 -10.50 -1.27 9.59
CA LYS A 202 -11.78 -1.39 10.28
C LYS A 202 -12.74 -2.22 9.45
N PHE A 203 -13.38 -3.21 10.08
CA PHE A 203 -14.44 -4.01 9.48
C PHE A 203 -15.77 -3.65 10.14
N THR A 204 -16.85 -3.67 9.35
CA THR A 204 -18.21 -3.52 9.91
C THR A 204 -18.55 -4.70 10.83
N TYR A 205 -18.13 -5.90 10.44
CA TYR A 205 -18.23 -7.11 11.25
C TYR A 205 -16.86 -7.77 11.35
N GLU A 206 -16.37 -7.98 12.58
CA GLU A 206 -15.04 -8.55 12.80
C GLU A 206 -14.87 -9.97 12.24
N ALA A 207 -15.97 -10.74 12.14
CA ALA A 207 -15.96 -12.08 11.53
C ALA A 207 -15.48 -12.08 10.06
N ASP A 208 -15.67 -10.97 9.35
CA ASP A 208 -15.28 -10.83 7.95
C ASP A 208 -13.76 -10.82 7.74
N ARG A 209 -13.01 -10.45 8.77
CA ARG A 209 -11.55 -10.41 8.78
C ARG A 209 -10.94 -11.77 8.41
N GLN A 210 -11.47 -12.85 8.98
CA GLN A 210 -10.99 -14.21 8.70
C GLN A 210 -11.30 -14.62 7.25
N LYS A 211 -12.47 -14.22 6.73
CA LYS A 211 -12.86 -14.49 5.34
C LYS A 211 -11.94 -13.75 4.36
N VAL A 212 -11.72 -12.46 4.59
CA VAL A 212 -10.79 -11.64 3.81
C VAL A 212 -9.40 -12.24 3.81
N GLY A 213 -8.92 -12.72 4.96
CA GLY A 213 -7.65 -13.42 5.02
C GLY A 213 -7.57 -14.62 4.07
N ARG A 214 -8.60 -15.48 4.02
CA ARG A 214 -8.62 -16.64 3.11
C ARG A 214 -8.58 -16.23 1.64
N VAL A 215 -9.33 -15.18 1.30
CA VAL A 215 -9.34 -14.61 -0.05
C VAL A 215 -7.97 -14.07 -0.44
N ILE A 216 -7.31 -13.34 0.46
CA ILE A 216 -5.94 -12.83 0.25
C ILE A 216 -4.95 -13.97 0.08
N LEU A 217 -5.00 -15.01 0.93
CA LEU A 217 -4.13 -16.17 0.81
C LEU A 217 -4.26 -16.83 -0.56
N GLN A 218 -5.48 -16.99 -1.07
CA GLN A 218 -5.72 -17.54 -2.40
C GLN A 218 -5.15 -16.64 -3.52
N MET A 219 -5.28 -15.31 -3.40
CA MET A 219 -4.70 -14.38 -4.36
C MET A 219 -3.16 -14.44 -4.36
N VAL A 220 -2.55 -14.49 -3.16
CA VAL A 220 -1.10 -14.63 -3.01
C VAL A 220 -0.63 -15.95 -3.59
N TRP A 221 -1.32 -17.07 -3.31
CA TRP A 221 -1.03 -18.38 -3.88
C TRP A 221 -0.99 -18.35 -5.41
N ASN A 222 -2.05 -17.81 -6.02
CA ASN A 222 -2.17 -17.72 -7.47
C ASN A 222 -1.06 -16.85 -8.07
N LYS A 223 -0.72 -15.72 -7.41
CA LYS A 223 0.31 -14.80 -7.90
C LYS A 223 1.74 -15.34 -7.72
N LEU A 224 2.01 -16.08 -6.65
CA LEU A 224 3.28 -16.80 -6.46
C LEU A 224 3.49 -17.82 -7.57
N HIS A 225 2.49 -18.67 -7.85
CA HIS A 225 2.55 -19.61 -8.96
C HIS A 225 2.70 -18.93 -10.32
N HIS A 226 2.01 -17.80 -10.54
CA HIS A 226 2.17 -17.00 -11.75
C HIS A 226 3.62 -16.53 -11.94
N TYR A 227 4.28 -16.05 -10.88
CA TYR A 227 5.69 -15.63 -10.97
C TYR A 227 6.63 -16.82 -11.21
N LEU A 228 6.42 -17.94 -10.51
CA LEU A 228 7.21 -19.15 -10.74
C LEU A 228 7.07 -19.68 -12.17
N ALA A 229 5.85 -19.73 -12.72
CA ALA A 229 5.60 -20.19 -14.08
C ALA A 229 6.29 -19.33 -15.15
N ARG A 230 6.50 -18.03 -14.86
CA ARG A 230 7.22 -17.09 -15.75
C ARG A 230 8.72 -17.00 -15.45
N GLY A 231 9.21 -17.68 -14.41
CA GLY A 231 10.59 -17.58 -13.96
C GLY A 231 10.96 -16.21 -13.35
N ASP A 232 9.97 -15.40 -12.95
CA ASP A 232 10.22 -14.08 -12.31
C ASP A 232 10.54 -14.26 -10.82
N LEU A 233 11.75 -14.76 -10.56
CA LEU A 233 12.20 -15.06 -9.20
C LEU A 233 12.27 -13.83 -8.29
N HIS A 234 12.57 -12.65 -8.83
CA HIS A 234 12.63 -11.43 -8.01
C HIS A 234 11.24 -11.09 -7.45
N LYS A 235 10.21 -11.01 -8.32
CA LYS A 235 8.85 -10.71 -7.85
C LYS A 235 8.29 -11.84 -6.98
N TYR A 236 8.63 -13.09 -7.27
CA TYR A 236 8.31 -14.24 -6.43
C TYR A 236 8.89 -14.10 -5.02
N ARG A 237 10.21 -13.91 -4.87
CA ARG A 237 10.89 -13.72 -3.57
C ARG A 237 10.31 -12.55 -2.81
N PHE A 238 10.03 -11.46 -3.53
CA PHE A 238 9.45 -10.26 -2.92
C PHE A 238 8.08 -10.53 -2.30
N LEU A 239 7.19 -11.19 -3.06
CA LEU A 239 5.86 -11.56 -2.57
C LEU A 239 5.92 -12.59 -1.44
N LEU A 240 6.76 -13.62 -1.58
CA LEU A 240 6.94 -14.70 -0.60
C LEU A 240 7.33 -14.14 0.77
N ASN A 241 8.30 -13.22 0.81
CA ASN A 241 8.85 -12.68 2.05
C ASN A 241 8.06 -11.50 2.64
N GLN A 242 7.01 -11.03 1.97
CA GLN A 242 6.14 -9.97 2.47
C GLN A 242 4.84 -10.46 3.11
N GLN A 243 4.56 -11.75 3.03
CA GLN A 243 3.27 -12.31 3.44
C GLN A 243 2.91 -11.92 4.88
N ALA A 244 3.70 -12.35 5.86
CA ALA A 244 3.43 -12.07 7.28
C ALA A 244 3.55 -10.58 7.60
N ALA A 245 4.65 -9.95 7.16
CA ALA A 245 5.00 -8.59 7.54
C ALA A 245 4.19 -7.50 6.82
N CYS A 246 3.42 -7.81 5.78
CA CYS A 246 2.75 -6.77 4.98
C CYS A 246 1.35 -7.15 4.46
N LEU A 247 1.05 -8.43 4.23
CA LEU A 247 -0.19 -8.84 3.57
C LEU A 247 -1.18 -9.48 4.54
N LEU A 248 -0.68 -10.26 5.50
CA LEU A 248 -1.46 -11.13 6.40
C LEU A 248 -1.53 -10.61 7.84
N GLN A 249 -0.99 -9.41 8.11
CA GLN A 249 -1.04 -8.81 9.44
C GLN A 249 -2.48 -8.70 9.95
N ASN A 250 -2.72 -9.11 11.21
CA ASN A 250 -4.03 -9.06 11.86
C ASN A 250 -5.14 -9.78 11.08
N LEU A 251 -4.81 -10.83 10.31
CA LEU A 251 -5.80 -11.69 9.64
C LEU A 251 -5.90 -13.09 10.26
N ASN A 252 -5.02 -13.43 11.20
CA ASN A 252 -4.96 -14.73 11.89
C ASN A 252 -4.88 -15.92 10.91
N ILE A 253 -4.00 -15.80 9.92
CA ILE A 253 -3.75 -16.81 8.88
C ILE A 253 -2.26 -16.99 8.71
N ASP A 254 -1.86 -18.25 8.60
CA ASP A 254 -0.48 -18.60 8.34
C ASP A 254 -0.07 -18.28 6.89
N PRO A 255 1.13 -17.72 6.67
CA PRO A 255 1.68 -17.54 5.33
C PRO A 255 1.78 -18.84 4.56
N ILE A 256 1.77 -18.72 3.22
CA ILE A 256 2.08 -19.86 2.36
C ILE A 256 3.56 -20.20 2.54
N ASP A 257 3.80 -21.47 2.80
CA ASP A 257 5.12 -22.04 2.95
C ASP A 257 5.24 -23.35 2.15
N GLY A 258 6.46 -23.74 1.80
CA GLY A 258 6.73 -25.02 1.14
C GLY A 258 6.28 -25.11 -0.31
N LEU A 259 6.19 -23.98 -1.02
CA LEU A 259 5.75 -23.94 -2.42
C LEU A 259 6.73 -24.62 -3.37
N VAL A 260 8.03 -24.53 -3.07
CA VAL A 260 9.09 -25.20 -3.82
C VAL A 260 9.29 -26.61 -3.25
N PRO A 261 9.00 -27.68 -4.03
CA PRO A 261 9.13 -29.06 -3.57
C PRO A 261 10.60 -29.51 -3.51
N GLY A 262 10.85 -30.64 -2.86
CA GLY A 262 12.16 -31.31 -2.88
C GLY A 262 13.15 -30.85 -1.81
N PHE A 263 12.71 -30.05 -0.83
CA PHE A 263 13.56 -29.64 0.27
C PHE A 263 14.10 -30.83 1.07
N ARG A 264 15.39 -30.81 1.34
CA ARG A 264 16.07 -31.71 2.28
C ARG A 264 17.11 -30.91 3.04
N SER A 265 17.07 -30.98 4.36
CA SER A 265 18.00 -30.31 5.25
C SER A 265 19.18 -31.22 5.59
N GLU A 266 20.39 -30.67 5.62
CA GLU A 266 21.56 -31.38 6.17
C GLU A 266 21.61 -31.26 7.70
N ALA A 267 21.07 -30.17 8.25
CA ALA A 267 20.94 -29.98 9.69
C ALA A 267 19.78 -30.78 10.30
N ASP A 268 19.95 -31.22 11.54
CA ASP A 268 18.91 -31.88 12.34
C ASP A 268 18.02 -30.82 13.02
N PRO A 269 16.69 -30.82 12.77
CA PRO A 269 15.76 -29.83 13.32
C PRO A 269 15.67 -29.83 14.85
N PHE A 270 16.02 -30.92 15.53
CA PHE A 270 15.98 -31.00 16.99
C PHE A 270 17.24 -30.43 17.65
N THR A 271 18.37 -30.39 16.92
CA THR A 271 19.65 -29.88 17.44
C THR A 271 19.99 -28.49 16.94
N ASP A 272 19.70 -28.18 15.66
CA ASP A 272 19.95 -26.89 15.05
C ASP A 272 18.76 -26.41 14.19
N PRO A 273 17.64 -26.04 14.84
CA PRO A 273 16.46 -25.52 14.13
C PRO A 273 16.74 -24.23 13.35
N LYS A 274 17.80 -23.48 13.70
CA LYS A 274 18.16 -22.24 13.00
C LYS A 274 18.82 -22.54 11.65
N ALA A 275 19.70 -23.54 11.60
CA ALA A 275 20.26 -24.01 10.34
C ALA A 275 19.17 -24.56 9.41
N VAL A 276 18.24 -25.37 9.92
CA VAL A 276 17.10 -25.87 9.12
C VAL A 276 16.26 -24.72 8.57
N LEU A 277 15.95 -23.71 9.40
CA LEU A 277 15.22 -22.52 8.97
C LEU A 277 15.96 -21.75 7.87
N LEU A 278 17.29 -21.60 8.01
CA LEU A 278 18.12 -20.92 7.02
C LEU A 278 18.15 -21.70 5.71
N GLU A 279 18.41 -23.01 5.74
CA GLU A 279 18.40 -23.89 4.56
C GLU A 279 17.04 -23.87 3.87
N TRP A 280 15.95 -23.93 4.64
CA TRP A 280 14.58 -23.81 4.15
C TRP A 280 14.35 -22.48 3.43
N PHE A 281 14.74 -21.37 4.06
CA PHE A 281 14.64 -20.05 3.45
C PHE A 281 15.42 -19.97 2.14
N MET A 282 16.67 -20.45 2.11
CA MET A 282 17.48 -20.45 0.89
C MET A 282 16.84 -21.29 -0.21
N HIS A 283 16.31 -22.46 0.13
CA HIS A 283 15.62 -23.35 -0.80
C HIS A 283 14.32 -22.74 -1.37
N GLN A 284 13.42 -22.27 -0.50
CA GLN A 284 12.14 -21.68 -0.93
C GLN A 284 12.34 -20.40 -1.76
N ASN A 285 13.44 -19.68 -1.56
CA ASN A 285 13.82 -18.52 -2.38
C ASN A 285 14.70 -18.88 -3.59
N GLY A 286 15.16 -20.12 -3.73
CA GLY A 286 16.04 -20.56 -4.81
C GLY A 286 17.39 -19.85 -4.83
N PHE A 287 17.96 -19.52 -3.67
CA PHE A 287 19.32 -19.01 -3.55
C PHE A 287 20.32 -20.18 -3.46
N LYS A 288 21.51 -19.98 -4.03
CA LYS A 288 22.66 -20.87 -4.02
C LYS A 288 23.74 -20.44 -3.02
N SER A 289 23.76 -19.17 -2.59
CA SER A 289 24.74 -18.63 -1.66
C SER A 289 24.16 -17.52 -0.78
N TYR A 290 24.63 -17.41 0.47
CA TYR A 290 24.15 -16.43 1.46
C TYR A 290 24.44 -14.97 1.12
N THR A 291 25.36 -14.71 0.18
CA THR A 291 25.83 -13.36 -0.19
C THR A 291 25.63 -13.03 -1.66
N GLU A 292 24.89 -13.87 -2.41
CA GLU A 292 24.58 -13.57 -3.80
C GLU A 292 23.60 -12.39 -3.92
N TYR A 293 23.54 -11.80 -5.11
CA TYR A 293 22.50 -10.84 -5.47
C TYR A 293 21.69 -11.37 -6.63
N ASP A 294 20.39 -11.14 -6.58
CA ASP A 294 19.53 -11.41 -7.72
C ASP A 294 19.71 -10.38 -8.85
N ASN A 295 19.03 -10.59 -9.98
CA ASN A 295 19.11 -9.68 -11.12
C ASN A 295 18.59 -8.27 -10.84
N ALA A 296 17.82 -8.07 -9.77
CA ALA A 296 17.36 -6.77 -9.30
C ALA A 296 18.28 -6.17 -8.21
N GLY A 297 19.39 -6.83 -7.87
CA GLY A 297 20.36 -6.34 -6.91
C GLY A 297 19.96 -6.55 -5.45
N TRP A 298 19.13 -7.54 -5.15
CA TRP A 298 18.74 -7.90 -3.78
C TRP A 298 19.45 -9.16 -3.30
N SER A 299 19.96 -9.13 -2.07
CA SER A 299 20.60 -10.28 -1.43
C SER A 299 19.62 -11.08 -0.54
N PRO A 300 19.98 -12.31 -0.13
CA PRO A 300 19.23 -13.06 0.89
C PRO A 300 18.96 -12.23 2.16
N LEU A 301 19.93 -11.43 2.61
CA LEU A 301 19.79 -10.59 3.80
C LEU A 301 18.77 -9.46 3.58
N CYS A 302 18.67 -8.88 2.37
CA CYS A 302 17.62 -7.90 2.04
C CYS A 302 16.22 -8.50 2.17
N PHE A 303 15.99 -9.71 1.65
CA PHE A 303 14.69 -10.38 1.75
C PHE A 303 14.37 -10.82 3.19
N ALA A 304 15.36 -11.34 3.93
CA ALA A 304 15.21 -11.69 5.33
C ALA A 304 14.86 -10.47 6.20
N ALA A 305 15.53 -9.32 5.96
CA ALA A 305 15.25 -8.10 6.68
C ALA A 305 13.83 -7.57 6.44
N MET A 306 13.34 -7.68 5.20
CA MET A 306 11.97 -7.34 4.83
C MET A 306 10.92 -8.27 5.48
N SER A 307 11.24 -9.54 5.67
CA SER A 307 10.33 -10.53 6.29
C SER A 307 10.08 -10.32 7.79
N GLY A 308 10.92 -9.52 8.45
CA GLY A 308 10.86 -9.32 9.90
C GLY A 308 11.44 -10.48 10.74
N ASN A 309 11.97 -11.53 10.11
CA ASN A 309 12.51 -12.68 10.83
C ASN A 309 13.94 -12.42 11.34
N ALA A 310 14.05 -11.95 12.58
CA ALA A 310 15.34 -11.65 13.21
C ALA A 310 16.24 -12.88 13.42
N ALA A 311 15.66 -14.07 13.60
CA ALA A 311 16.43 -15.31 13.74
C ALA A 311 17.10 -15.70 12.41
N LEU A 312 16.39 -15.53 11.30
CA LEU A 312 16.93 -15.72 9.96
C LEU A 312 18.04 -14.70 9.65
N VAL A 313 17.80 -13.42 9.97
CA VAL A 313 18.82 -12.36 9.83
C VAL A 313 20.07 -12.70 10.62
N GLN A 314 19.94 -13.11 11.89
CA GLN A 314 21.08 -13.53 12.71
C GLN A 314 21.83 -14.70 12.05
N SER A 315 21.11 -15.71 11.56
CA SER A 315 21.73 -16.89 10.93
C SER A 315 22.50 -16.51 9.65
N LEU A 316 22.00 -15.58 8.85
CA LEU A 316 22.72 -15.05 7.68
C LEU A 316 23.98 -14.27 8.08
N LEU A 317 23.93 -13.48 9.15
CA LEU A 317 25.11 -12.77 9.67
C LEU A 317 26.17 -13.75 10.18
N ASP A 318 25.76 -14.83 10.84
CA ASP A 318 26.66 -15.90 11.30
C ASP A 318 27.34 -16.59 10.09
N GLN A 319 26.66 -16.65 8.94
CA GLN A 319 27.20 -17.06 7.64
C GLN A 319 27.97 -15.95 6.90
N LYS A 320 28.45 -14.93 7.61
CA LYS A 320 29.27 -13.82 7.11
C LYS A 320 28.57 -12.87 6.13
N ALA A 321 27.23 -12.84 6.09
CA ALA A 321 26.54 -11.75 5.42
C ALA A 321 26.88 -10.41 6.11
N SER A 322 27.08 -9.34 5.33
CA SER A 322 27.46 -8.05 5.89
C SER A 322 26.22 -7.35 6.50
N PRO A 323 26.27 -6.87 7.76
CA PRO A 323 25.20 -6.05 8.34
C PRO A 323 25.08 -4.67 7.66
N ASN A 324 26.06 -4.31 6.83
CA ASN A 324 26.09 -3.10 6.01
C ASN A 324 25.79 -3.37 4.54
N ASP A 325 25.20 -4.53 4.21
CA ASP A 325 24.75 -4.83 2.86
C ASP A 325 23.69 -3.82 2.37
N SER A 326 23.57 -3.68 1.05
CA SER A 326 22.63 -2.76 0.43
C SER A 326 22.22 -3.24 -0.96
N THR A 327 21.05 -2.79 -1.40
CA THR A 327 20.57 -3.10 -2.75
C THR A 327 21.46 -2.46 -3.82
N GLN A 328 21.71 -3.19 -4.91
CA GLN A 328 22.63 -2.72 -5.97
C GLN A 328 21.93 -1.92 -7.08
N LYS A 329 20.60 -2.01 -7.17
CA LYS A 329 19.78 -1.31 -8.17
C LYS A 329 18.60 -0.63 -7.48
N PRO A 330 18.12 0.51 -8.02
CA PRO A 330 16.93 1.15 -7.48
C PRO A 330 15.70 0.26 -7.74
N LYS A 331 14.75 0.30 -6.82
CA LYS A 331 13.42 -0.32 -7.00
C LYS A 331 12.40 0.79 -7.12
N LYS A 332 12.19 1.23 -8.37
CA LYS A 332 11.39 2.41 -8.69
C LYS A 332 9.98 2.29 -8.15
N GLU A 333 9.36 1.11 -8.19
CA GLU A 333 7.98 0.90 -7.74
C GLU A 333 7.76 1.24 -6.25
N LEU A 334 8.83 1.34 -5.46
CA LEU A 334 8.81 1.68 -4.02
C LEU A 334 9.61 2.96 -3.70
N VAL A 335 10.12 3.66 -4.72
CA VAL A 335 11.06 4.79 -4.56
C VAL A 335 12.32 4.44 -3.79
N PHE A 336 12.66 3.15 -3.74
CA PHE A 336 13.91 2.74 -3.14
C PHE A 336 15.04 3.13 -4.08
N GLY A 337 15.90 4.00 -3.58
CA GLY A 337 17.13 4.39 -4.27
C GLY A 337 18.07 3.20 -4.40
N LYS A 338 19.10 3.37 -5.23
CA LYS A 338 20.25 2.46 -5.22
C LYS A 338 20.95 2.56 -3.85
N ASN A 339 21.64 1.50 -3.43
CA ASN A 339 22.35 1.42 -2.15
C ASN A 339 21.42 1.55 -0.94
N LEU A 340 20.15 1.14 -1.05
CA LEU A 340 19.27 1.04 0.10
C LEU A 340 19.81 -0.02 1.06
N SER A 341 20.26 0.40 2.24
CA SER A 341 20.85 -0.50 3.24
C SER A 341 19.83 -1.51 3.79
N VAL A 342 20.29 -2.69 4.23
CA VAL A 342 19.42 -3.66 4.94
C VAL A 342 18.76 -3.07 6.18
N LEU A 343 19.42 -2.13 6.87
CA LEU A 343 18.82 -1.40 8.00
C LEU A 343 17.66 -0.50 7.55
N SER A 344 17.80 0.17 6.41
CA SER A 344 16.73 0.99 5.81
C SER A 344 15.55 0.14 5.35
N ILE A 345 15.80 -1.05 4.80
CA ILE A 345 14.74 -2.03 4.47
C ILE A 345 13.99 -2.40 5.75
N ALA A 346 14.69 -2.83 6.80
CA ALA A 346 14.04 -3.20 8.07
C ALA A 346 13.19 -2.06 8.65
N ALA A 347 13.66 -0.81 8.55
CA ALA A 347 12.91 0.36 8.98
C ALA A 347 11.63 0.59 8.14
N ALA A 348 11.73 0.51 6.82
CA ALA A 348 10.60 0.68 5.89
C ALA A 348 9.50 -0.37 6.11
N TYR A 349 9.89 -1.59 6.48
CA TYR A 349 8.99 -2.73 6.71
C TYR A 349 8.61 -2.94 8.18
N LYS A 350 8.85 -1.97 9.06
CA LYS A 350 8.53 -2.04 10.50
C LYS A 350 9.10 -3.27 11.22
N SER A 351 10.22 -3.79 10.72
CA SER A 351 10.87 -4.99 11.23
C SER A 351 11.78 -4.65 12.42
N ASN A 352 11.17 -4.24 13.53
CA ASN A 352 11.88 -3.63 14.66
C ASN A 352 12.84 -4.57 15.37
N GLN A 353 12.53 -5.87 15.42
CA GLN A 353 13.48 -6.84 15.97
C GLN A 353 14.68 -7.04 15.05
N VAL A 354 14.49 -7.00 13.72
CA VAL A 354 15.59 -7.02 12.75
C VAL A 354 16.46 -5.77 12.89
N LEU A 355 15.86 -4.58 13.09
CA LEU A 355 16.61 -3.35 13.36
C LEU A 355 17.56 -3.53 14.55
N LYS A 356 17.06 -4.04 15.67
CA LYS A 356 17.87 -4.31 16.88
C LYS A 356 19.01 -5.29 16.57
N THR A 357 18.74 -6.38 15.86
CA THR A 357 19.75 -7.38 15.46
C THR A 357 20.84 -6.76 14.58
N LEU A 358 20.48 -6.02 13.53
CA LEU A 358 21.43 -5.38 12.62
C LEU A 358 22.29 -4.32 13.32
N ILE A 359 21.69 -3.52 14.19
CA ILE A 359 22.42 -2.51 14.99
C ILE A 359 23.41 -3.19 15.93
N SER A 360 23.01 -4.29 16.58
CA SER A 360 23.88 -5.08 17.46
C SER A 360 25.05 -5.68 16.69
N ALA A 361 24.83 -6.03 15.42
CA ALA A 361 25.85 -6.45 14.47
C ALA A 361 26.66 -5.29 13.86
N ARG A 362 26.52 -4.06 14.36
CA ARG A 362 27.24 -2.85 13.90
C ARG A 362 26.87 -2.38 12.49
N ALA A 363 25.60 -2.49 12.12
CA ALA A 363 25.07 -1.81 10.94
C ALA A 363 25.22 -0.28 11.06
N SER A 364 25.54 0.38 9.95
CA SER A 364 25.70 1.83 9.86
C SER A 364 24.34 2.52 9.91
N VAL A 365 24.02 3.08 11.07
CA VAL A 365 22.73 3.74 11.36
C VAL A 365 22.44 4.92 10.43
N ASN A 366 23.49 5.61 9.98
CA ASN A 366 23.41 6.82 9.16
C ASN A 366 23.79 6.60 7.69
N ALA A 367 23.80 5.34 7.22
CA ALA A 367 23.98 4.98 5.81
C ALA A 367 22.90 5.65 4.95
N ARG A 368 23.30 6.08 3.75
CA ARG A 368 22.44 6.80 2.81
C ARG A 368 22.28 6.00 1.52
N ASP A 369 21.04 5.94 1.03
CA ASP A 369 20.75 5.50 -0.34
C ASP A 369 21.02 6.63 -1.34
N SER A 370 20.79 6.38 -2.63
CA SER A 370 20.97 7.37 -3.70
C SER A 370 19.97 8.53 -3.67
N HIS A 371 18.92 8.45 -2.85
CA HIS A 371 18.02 9.57 -2.55
C HIS A 371 18.47 10.29 -1.27
N GLU A 372 19.68 10.01 -0.79
CA GLU A 372 20.23 10.54 0.44
C GLU A 372 19.43 10.17 1.70
N GLY A 373 18.51 9.20 1.58
CA GLY A 373 17.63 8.71 2.63
C GLY A 373 18.34 7.75 3.58
N THR A 374 18.06 7.87 4.87
CA THR A 374 18.59 6.99 5.94
C THR A 374 17.50 6.10 6.51
N ALA A 375 17.87 5.11 7.32
CA ALA A 375 16.90 4.27 8.04
C ALA A 375 15.89 5.12 8.85
N LEU A 376 16.30 6.26 9.42
CA LEU A 376 15.39 7.14 10.16
C LEU A 376 14.35 7.82 9.25
N HIS A 377 14.71 8.18 8.02
CA HIS A 377 13.74 8.67 7.04
C HIS A 377 12.72 7.57 6.71
N TRP A 378 13.18 6.35 6.45
CA TRP A 378 12.31 5.22 6.11
C TRP A 378 11.40 4.78 7.26
N ALA A 379 11.83 4.89 8.52
CA ALA A 379 10.97 4.69 9.69
C ALA A 379 9.87 5.77 9.79
N ASN A 380 10.19 7.01 9.43
CA ASN A 380 9.23 8.11 9.41
C ASN A 380 8.23 7.99 8.25
N ILE A 381 8.69 7.67 7.04
CA ILE A 381 7.84 7.43 5.86
C ILE A 381 6.85 6.29 6.11
N SER A 382 7.29 5.21 6.75
CA SER A 382 6.44 4.05 7.04
C SER A 382 5.53 4.22 8.27
N ASN A 383 5.59 5.35 9.00
CA ASN A 383 4.90 5.53 10.27
C ASN A 383 5.24 4.43 11.30
N ASN A 384 6.54 4.27 11.57
CA ASN A 384 7.10 3.28 12.50
C ASN A 384 7.67 3.97 13.76
N PRO A 385 6.84 4.30 14.77
CA PRO A 385 7.31 4.98 15.98
C PRO A 385 8.37 4.15 16.74
N GLU A 386 8.18 2.84 16.92
CA GLU A 386 9.19 2.03 17.61
C GLU A 386 10.53 2.03 16.86
N GLY A 387 10.52 1.93 15.53
CA GLY A 387 11.73 2.04 14.71
C GLY A 387 12.42 3.41 14.83
N VAL A 388 11.64 4.50 14.91
CA VAL A 388 12.19 5.85 15.19
C VAL A 388 12.92 5.85 16.54
N GLY A 389 12.29 5.34 17.60
CA GLY A 389 12.91 5.27 18.93
C GLY A 389 14.20 4.45 18.93
N ILE A 390 14.20 3.25 18.33
CA ILE A 390 15.38 2.38 18.21
C ILE A 390 16.52 3.10 17.49
N LEU A 391 16.24 3.74 16.35
CA LEU A 391 17.25 4.39 15.53
C LEU A 391 17.82 5.64 16.21
N CYS A 392 16.98 6.45 16.87
CA CYS A 392 17.44 7.60 17.65
C CYS A 392 18.35 7.18 18.80
N GLN A 393 17.99 6.14 19.55
CA GLN A 393 18.83 5.58 20.62
C GLN A 393 20.17 5.03 20.10
N ALA A 394 20.18 4.54 18.86
CA ALA A 394 21.39 4.08 18.18
C ALA A 394 22.22 5.20 17.53
N GLY A 395 21.87 6.48 17.74
CA GLY A 395 22.62 7.63 17.23
C GLY A 395 22.30 8.02 15.78
N ALA A 396 21.08 7.74 15.30
CA ALA A 396 20.60 8.29 14.04
C ALA A 396 20.55 9.83 14.09
N ASP A 397 21.04 10.48 13.04
CA ASP A 397 21.06 11.94 12.95
C ASP A 397 19.71 12.47 12.39
N PRO A 398 18.91 13.19 13.21
CA PRO A 398 17.61 13.71 12.81
C PRO A 398 17.69 14.96 11.91
N ALA A 399 18.89 15.52 11.69
CA ALA A 399 19.10 16.71 10.87
C ALA A 399 19.47 16.39 9.41
N LYS A 400 19.78 15.12 9.08
CA LYS A 400 20.05 14.71 7.69
C LYS A 400 18.85 14.98 6.80
N ARG A 401 19.12 15.26 5.53
CA ARG A 401 18.09 15.53 4.52
C ARG A 401 18.13 14.49 3.41
N CYS A 402 17.00 13.87 3.10
CA CYS A 402 16.82 13.08 1.88
C CYS A 402 16.31 13.97 0.75
N PHE A 403 16.35 13.52 -0.50
CA PHE A 403 15.68 14.18 -1.62
C PHE A 403 14.16 14.26 -1.36
N PRO A 404 13.51 15.43 -1.59
CA PRO A 404 14.00 16.66 -2.22
C PRO A 404 14.58 17.73 -1.27
N GLY A 405 14.98 17.34 -0.07
CA GLY A 405 15.57 18.19 0.96
C GLY A 405 14.88 18.06 2.33
N LEU A 406 14.16 16.96 2.57
CA LEU A 406 13.35 16.74 3.77
C LEU A 406 14.17 16.11 4.89
N THR A 407 14.04 16.61 6.13
CA THR A 407 14.49 15.86 7.32
C THR A 407 13.59 14.65 7.60
N PRO A 408 13.97 13.70 8.46
CA PRO A 408 13.10 12.60 8.85
C PRO A 408 11.75 13.09 9.41
N PHE A 409 11.74 14.12 10.25
CA PHE A 409 10.49 14.69 10.74
C PHE A 409 9.64 15.33 9.62
N GLU A 410 10.27 16.06 8.69
CA GLU A 410 9.56 16.62 7.52
C GLU A 410 9.01 15.50 6.61
N THR A 411 9.69 14.36 6.47
CA THR A 411 9.13 13.19 5.74
C THR A 411 7.92 12.58 6.45
N ALA A 412 7.90 12.53 7.78
CA ALA A 412 6.72 12.09 8.52
C ALA A 412 5.53 13.05 8.33
N CYS A 413 5.79 14.36 8.32
CA CYS A 413 4.79 15.37 8.01
C CYS A 413 4.23 15.17 6.59
N ALA A 414 5.11 14.99 5.59
CA ALA A 414 4.72 14.78 4.19
C ALA A 414 3.89 13.50 3.96
N CYS A 415 4.06 12.48 4.81
CA CYS A 415 3.36 11.20 4.70
C CYS A 415 2.17 11.05 5.67
N SER A 416 1.82 12.08 6.45
CA SER A 416 0.82 11.99 7.52
C SER A 416 1.12 10.87 8.53
N ALA A 417 2.40 10.63 8.83
CA ALA A 417 2.87 9.59 9.75
C ALA A 417 2.79 10.06 11.20
N VAL A 418 1.56 10.26 11.70
CA VAL A 418 1.26 10.93 12.98
C VAL A 418 1.97 10.30 14.17
N GLU A 419 2.07 8.97 14.23
CA GLU A 419 2.71 8.29 15.36
C GLU A 419 4.24 8.44 15.32
N ALA A 420 4.84 8.36 14.14
CA ALA A 420 6.26 8.68 13.96
C ALA A 420 6.55 10.16 14.26
N MET A 421 5.66 11.09 13.92
CA MET A 421 5.79 12.50 14.27
C MET A 421 5.83 12.70 15.79
N LYS A 422 4.91 12.07 16.53
CA LYS A 422 4.89 12.13 18.00
C LYS A 422 6.17 11.58 18.61
N GLU A 423 6.63 10.42 18.14
CA GLU A 423 7.87 9.82 18.61
C GLU A 423 9.09 10.69 18.29
N MET A 424 9.17 11.27 17.09
CA MET A 424 10.25 12.20 16.73
C MET A 424 10.28 13.43 17.63
N LEU A 425 9.12 14.01 17.98
CA LEU A 425 9.05 15.15 18.91
C LEU A 425 9.46 14.76 20.33
N PHE A 426 9.18 13.51 20.73
CA PHE A 426 9.63 12.97 22.01
C PHE A 426 11.16 12.77 22.04
N GLN A 427 11.72 12.12 21.01
CA GLN A 427 13.15 11.83 20.91
C GLN A 427 14.00 13.08 20.61
N VAL A 428 13.43 14.05 19.87
CA VAL A 428 14.12 15.26 19.41
C VAL A 428 13.25 16.51 19.65
N PRO A 429 13.14 17.00 20.90
CA PRO A 429 12.26 18.11 21.25
C PRO A 429 12.59 19.44 20.54
N CYS A 430 13.84 19.63 20.12
CA CYS A 430 14.31 20.85 19.43
C CYS A 430 14.02 20.84 17.91
N THR A 431 13.18 19.93 17.42
CA THR A 431 12.87 19.82 15.99
C THR A 431 12.14 21.07 15.50
N SER A 432 12.62 21.66 14.39
CA SER A 432 11.96 22.83 13.80
C SER A 432 10.67 22.45 13.08
N LEU A 433 9.58 23.15 13.40
CA LEU A 433 8.27 22.96 12.76
C LEU A 433 8.01 23.90 11.58
N ARG A 434 8.95 24.82 11.28
CA ARG A 434 8.72 25.99 10.40
C ARG A 434 8.18 25.64 9.00
N ARG A 435 8.55 24.47 8.46
CA ARG A 435 8.13 24.00 7.13
C ARG A 435 7.24 22.77 7.17
N SER A 436 6.91 22.28 8.36
CA SER A 436 6.18 21.02 8.54
C SER A 436 4.79 21.08 7.91
N LEU A 437 4.07 22.20 8.09
CA LEU A 437 2.75 22.37 7.45
C LEU A 437 2.87 22.46 5.92
N HIS A 438 3.89 23.17 5.41
CA HIS A 438 4.11 23.29 3.97
C HIS A 438 4.30 21.91 3.32
N TRP A 439 5.15 21.07 3.92
CA TRP A 439 5.37 19.72 3.44
C TRP A 439 4.16 18.82 3.60
N ALA A 440 3.42 18.94 4.72
CA ALA A 440 2.18 18.20 4.91
C ALA A 440 1.16 18.52 3.80
N LEU A 441 0.98 19.80 3.46
CA LEU A 441 0.02 20.24 2.44
C LEU A 441 0.45 19.97 1.00
N MET A 442 1.76 19.96 0.71
CA MET A 442 2.29 19.69 -0.64
C MET A 442 2.23 18.21 -1.01
N PHE A 443 2.28 17.32 -0.02
CA PHE A 443 2.32 15.87 -0.20
C PHE A 443 0.99 15.23 0.27
N HIS A 444 1.02 13.97 0.70
CA HIS A 444 -0.14 13.23 1.22
C HIS A 444 -0.41 13.50 2.71
N GLY A 445 0.25 14.52 3.27
CA GLY A 445 0.38 14.76 4.70
C GLY A 445 -0.71 15.60 5.35
N GLY A 446 -1.58 16.23 4.55
CA GLY A 446 -2.56 17.23 5.01
C GLY A 446 -3.75 16.69 5.81
N SER A 447 -3.59 15.61 6.57
CA SER A 447 -4.66 15.06 7.40
C SER A 447 -5.03 16.03 8.54
N THR A 448 -6.27 15.90 9.03
CA THR A 448 -6.75 16.73 10.15
C THR A 448 -5.89 16.52 11.40
N GLU A 449 -5.46 15.29 11.65
CA GLU A 449 -4.59 14.91 12.76
C GLU A 449 -3.19 15.53 12.64
N THR A 450 -2.59 15.51 11.45
CA THR A 450 -1.29 16.15 11.21
C THR A 450 -1.36 17.67 11.42
N VAL A 451 -2.41 18.33 10.90
CA VAL A 451 -2.58 19.79 11.10
C VAL A 451 -2.76 20.13 12.57
N LYS A 452 -3.60 19.38 13.30
CA LYS A 452 -3.79 19.56 14.76
C LYS A 452 -2.48 19.37 15.54
N LEU A 453 -1.71 18.33 15.20
CA LEU A 453 -0.43 18.06 15.87
C LEU A 453 0.59 19.18 15.64
N LEU A 454 0.54 19.84 14.48
CA LEU A 454 1.41 20.97 14.14
C LEU A 454 0.93 22.32 14.72
N GLY A 455 -0.18 22.34 15.47
CA GLY A 455 -0.60 23.48 16.29
C GLY A 455 -1.35 24.60 15.57
N ILE A 456 -2.25 24.26 14.64
CA ILE A 456 -3.16 25.21 13.96
C ILE A 456 -4.61 24.95 14.39
#